data_AF-A0A3A5VNK8-F1
#
_entry.id   AF-A0A3A5VNK8-F1
#
_cell.length_a   1.000
_cell.length_b   1.000
_cell.length_c   1.000
_cell.angle_alpha   90.00
_cell.angle_beta   90.00
_cell.angle_gamma   90.00
#
_symmetry.space_group_name_H-M   'P 1'
#
loop_
_entity.id
_entity.type
_entity.pdbx_description
1 polymer ?
#
loop_
_entity_poly.entity_id
_entity_poly.type
_entity_poly.pdbx_seq_one_letter_code
_entity_poly.pdbx_strand_id
1 'polypeptide(L)'
;MGAEMGITAMIPDMTVGQLMNEASARWGEIWDPHATRMTLLMLCPRKERKMMELHGDMIEHGQPVISVFHRPRAEAHLLKEQGFDPRSASFMFVNIATADMGPWMQQLINNEGWLRNSIQLASTPFSVGLPSQRPFEAVQTLCFRHPSLSALEQYFLPFPAESLPGKCFVSLPRRAAAEMARQQAEVLGVGRLEKPAPPEPEPVAPPAPVPAQQPREAPAADSKSDAAPEPPSDESPPGEDENAAAEQAEVPLPPGSTSKASPEEEKERVPLPSASAPQTTPSEEDKPEETKAVELPEVVEEVVEISEIEAELRAFFQELIDAGTEPSEFMDDPRWEDISERAIAEGLETWPILLQMTAME
;
A
#
# COMPACT_ATOMS: atom_id res chain seq x y z
N MET A 1 26.67 -8.31 -1.79
CA MET A 1 25.37 -8.63 -1.17
C MET A 1 24.71 -7.29 -0.87
N GLY A 2 23.58 -6.98 -1.53
CA GLY A 2 22.70 -5.93 -1.02
C GLY A 2 22.05 -6.42 0.28
N ALA A 3 21.77 -5.52 1.21
CA ALA A 3 20.92 -5.82 2.35
C ALA A 3 19.49 -5.39 1.99
N GLU A 4 18.54 -6.29 2.12
CA GLU A 4 17.11 -5.95 2.11
C GLU A 4 16.79 -5.15 3.38
N MET A 5 16.05 -4.05 3.24
CA MET A 5 15.86 -3.02 4.27
C MET A 5 14.39 -2.81 4.60
N GLY A 6 13.67 -3.91 4.82
CA GLY A 6 12.23 -3.93 5.11
C GLY A 6 11.61 -5.20 4.53
N ILE A 7 10.33 -5.45 4.82
CA ILE A 7 9.48 -6.36 4.04
C ILE A 7 8.11 -5.69 3.87
N THR A 8 7.61 -5.63 2.65
CA THR A 8 6.30 -5.05 2.34
C THR A 8 5.26 -6.13 2.03
N ALA A 9 4.20 -6.16 2.85
CA ALA A 9 3.07 -7.05 2.68
C ALA A 9 1.91 -6.35 1.97
N MET A 10 1.39 -6.94 0.89
CA MET A 10 0.19 -6.47 0.21
C MET A 10 -1.05 -7.10 0.84
N ILE A 11 -1.99 -6.25 1.30
CA ILE A 11 -3.25 -6.62 1.92
C ILE A 11 -4.39 -6.10 1.01
N PRO A 12 -5.17 -6.98 0.37
CA PRO A 12 -6.27 -6.57 -0.50
C PRO A 12 -7.48 -6.08 0.31
N ASP A 13 -8.34 -5.30 -0.34
CA ASP A 13 -9.69 -4.92 0.09
C ASP A 13 -9.79 -4.32 1.50
N MET A 14 -8.75 -3.59 1.91
CA MET A 14 -8.71 -2.83 3.16
C MET A 14 -8.52 -1.33 2.90
N THR A 15 -8.86 -0.54 3.91
CA THR A 15 -8.59 0.89 4.00
C THR A 15 -7.43 1.14 4.98
N VAL A 16 -6.74 2.26 4.83
CA VAL A 16 -5.71 2.70 5.79
C VAL A 16 -6.31 2.80 7.20
N GLY A 17 -7.50 3.37 7.35
CA GLY A 17 -8.19 3.55 8.63
C GLY A 17 -8.52 2.23 9.34
N GLN A 18 -8.91 1.18 8.61
CA GLN A 18 -9.08 -0.16 9.21
C GLN A 18 -7.75 -0.72 9.71
N LEU A 19 -6.68 -0.64 8.90
CA LEU A 19 -5.35 -1.10 9.29
C LEU A 19 -4.80 -0.31 10.49
N MET A 20 -5.06 1.00 10.59
CA MET A 20 -4.74 1.84 11.75
C MET A 20 -5.50 1.42 13.01
N ASN A 21 -6.79 1.11 12.91
CA ASN A 21 -7.61 0.66 14.04
C ASN A 21 -7.21 -0.74 14.53
N GLU A 22 -6.77 -1.61 13.62
CA GLU A 22 -6.33 -2.98 13.93
C GLU A 22 -4.82 -3.05 14.26
N ALA A 23 -4.08 -1.94 14.15
CA ALA A 23 -2.63 -1.89 14.17
C ALA A 23 -1.99 -2.52 15.42
N SER A 24 -2.46 -2.15 16.61
CA SER A 24 -1.95 -2.69 17.88
C SER A 24 -2.17 -4.21 18.01
N ALA A 25 -3.19 -4.76 17.37
CA ALA A 25 -3.46 -6.21 17.36
C ALA A 25 -2.69 -6.94 16.24
N ARG A 26 -2.42 -6.27 15.11
CA ARG A 26 -1.68 -6.82 13.96
C ARG A 26 -0.17 -6.79 14.13
N TRP A 27 0.36 -5.77 14.80
CA TRP A 27 1.79 -5.48 14.86
C TRP A 27 2.36 -5.37 16.28
N GLY A 28 1.52 -5.38 17.33
CA GLY A 28 1.98 -5.46 18.73
C GLY A 28 3.04 -4.42 19.08
N GLU A 29 4.18 -4.87 19.62
CA GLU A 29 5.30 -4.02 20.06
C GLU A 29 5.97 -3.21 18.93
N ILE A 30 5.74 -3.56 17.66
CA ILE A 30 6.23 -2.82 16.49
C ILE A 30 5.43 -1.51 16.29
N TRP A 31 4.21 -1.45 16.85
CA TRP A 31 3.30 -0.32 16.76
C TRP A 31 3.19 0.40 18.11
N ASP A 32 3.81 1.57 18.21
CA ASP A 32 3.55 2.51 19.31
C ASP A 32 2.30 3.36 18.98
N PRO A 33 1.19 3.26 19.74
CA PRO A 33 -0.04 4.02 19.49
C PRO A 33 0.06 5.52 19.79
N HIS A 34 1.14 5.97 20.44
CA HIS A 34 1.35 7.38 20.82
C HIS A 34 2.19 8.16 19.79
N ALA A 35 2.78 7.49 18.80
CA ALA A 35 3.48 8.16 17.72
C ALA A 35 2.55 9.07 16.91
N THR A 36 2.96 10.31 16.69
CA THR A 36 2.28 11.19 15.74
C THR A 36 2.46 10.63 14.32
N ARG A 37 1.35 10.50 13.59
CA ARG A 37 1.32 9.99 12.21
C ARG A 37 0.63 10.98 11.28
N MET A 38 0.96 10.94 9.99
CA MET A 38 0.31 11.77 8.97
C MET A 38 0.07 10.99 7.68
N THR A 39 -1.02 11.33 6.99
CA THR A 39 -1.38 10.80 5.67
C THR A 39 -0.99 11.83 4.59
N LEU A 40 0.06 11.53 3.83
CA LEU A 40 0.60 12.37 2.75
C LEU A 40 0.28 11.79 1.37
N LEU A 41 0.39 12.61 0.32
CA LEU A 41 0.23 12.18 -1.08
C LEU A 41 1.58 12.07 -1.78
N MET A 42 1.74 11.02 -2.59
CA MET A 42 2.87 10.83 -3.50
C MET A 42 2.39 10.66 -4.94
N LEU A 43 3.02 11.39 -5.86
CA LEU A 43 2.74 11.35 -7.30
C LEU A 43 3.95 10.78 -8.04
N CYS A 44 3.83 9.55 -8.57
CA CYS A 44 4.85 8.92 -9.41
C CYS A 44 4.32 8.63 -10.83
N PRO A 45 5.20 8.57 -11.86
CA PRO A 45 4.85 8.04 -13.17
C PRO A 45 4.35 6.60 -13.07
N ARG A 46 3.36 6.19 -13.86
CA ARG A 46 2.77 4.84 -13.76
C ARG A 46 3.78 3.71 -13.88
N LYS A 47 4.79 3.85 -14.74
CA LYS A 47 5.92 2.92 -14.90
C LYS A 47 6.71 2.65 -13.62
N GLU A 48 6.72 3.59 -12.67
CA GLU A 48 7.44 3.48 -11.40
C GLU A 48 6.56 2.94 -10.26
N ARG A 49 5.28 2.63 -10.54
CA ARG A 49 4.35 2.08 -9.54
C ARG A 49 4.89 0.86 -8.81
N LYS A 50 5.38 -0.16 -9.55
CA LYS A 50 5.93 -1.41 -8.96
C LYS A 50 7.17 -1.16 -8.07
N MET A 51 7.90 -0.07 -8.29
CA MET A 51 8.99 0.36 -7.41
C MET A 51 8.44 1.05 -6.15
N MET A 52 7.47 1.97 -6.31
CA MET A 52 6.84 2.64 -5.18
C MET A 52 6.04 1.70 -4.25
N GLU A 53 5.50 0.60 -4.80
CA GLU A 53 4.84 -0.49 -4.05
C GLU A 53 5.81 -1.24 -3.12
N LEU A 54 7.13 -1.19 -3.38
CA LEU A 54 8.19 -1.83 -2.57
C LEU A 54 9.19 -0.81 -1.97
N HIS A 55 8.85 0.49 -1.99
CA HIS A 55 9.74 1.58 -1.56
C HIS A 55 10.26 1.40 -0.12
N GLY A 56 9.41 0.90 0.77
CA GLY A 56 9.77 0.63 2.16
C GLY A 56 10.76 -0.53 2.37
N ASP A 57 10.99 -1.37 1.36
CA ASP A 57 11.98 -2.47 1.45
C ASP A 57 13.41 -1.99 1.14
N MET A 58 13.54 -0.70 0.79
CA MET A 58 14.80 0.02 0.57
C MET A 58 15.13 1.01 1.68
N ILE A 59 14.32 1.11 2.76
CA ILE A 59 14.39 2.20 3.74
C ILE A 59 14.31 1.67 5.18
N GLU A 60 15.28 2.06 6.01
CA GLU A 60 15.16 1.82 7.46
C GLU A 60 14.18 2.82 8.09
N HIS A 61 13.07 2.29 8.62
CA HIS A 61 12.03 3.04 9.36
C HIS A 61 11.69 2.32 10.67
N GLY A 62 11.23 3.08 11.67
CA GLY A 62 10.93 2.60 13.03
C GLY A 62 9.53 2.03 13.21
N GLN A 63 8.52 2.59 12.53
CA GLN A 63 7.12 2.13 12.59
C GLN A 63 6.61 1.55 11.27
N PRO A 64 5.57 0.69 11.29
CA PRO A 64 4.87 0.24 10.08
C PRO A 64 4.38 1.42 9.23
N VAL A 65 4.64 1.35 7.92
CA VAL A 65 4.21 2.37 6.95
C VAL A 65 3.15 1.77 6.04
N ILE A 66 2.00 2.42 5.94
CA ILE A 66 0.83 1.93 5.20
C ILE A 66 0.63 2.82 3.99
N SER A 67 0.65 2.27 2.78
CA SER A 67 0.30 3.02 1.56
C SER A 67 -0.87 2.39 0.81
N VAL A 68 -1.61 3.20 0.06
CA VAL A 68 -2.70 2.76 -0.82
C VAL A 68 -2.71 3.60 -2.09
N PHE A 69 -2.87 2.95 -3.24
CA PHE A 69 -2.96 3.63 -4.53
C PHE A 69 -4.41 3.94 -4.88
N HIS A 70 -4.75 5.23 -4.98
CA HIS A 70 -6.02 5.65 -5.57
C HIS A 70 -5.90 5.73 -7.10
N ARG A 71 -7.00 5.45 -7.81
CA ARG A 71 -7.12 5.62 -9.27
C ARG A 71 -8.36 6.46 -9.55
N PRO A 72 -8.22 7.76 -9.88
CA PRO A 72 -9.33 8.62 -10.28
C PRO A 72 -10.22 7.96 -11.33
N ARG A 73 -11.53 7.94 -11.07
CA ARG A 73 -12.58 7.37 -11.94
C ARG A 73 -13.47 8.50 -12.46
N ALA A 74 -14.65 8.70 -11.89
CA ALA A 74 -15.55 9.78 -12.33
C ALA A 74 -14.93 11.16 -12.10
N GLU A 75 -14.15 11.33 -11.02
CA GLU A 75 -13.43 12.57 -10.67
C GLU A 75 -12.25 12.90 -11.60
N ALA A 76 -11.90 12.02 -12.55
CA ALA A 76 -10.78 12.23 -13.47
C ALA A 76 -10.93 13.46 -14.38
N HIS A 77 -12.15 13.95 -14.64
CA HIS A 77 -12.36 15.18 -15.40
C HIS A 77 -11.92 16.43 -14.63
N LEU A 78 -12.16 16.49 -13.32
CA LEU A 78 -11.76 17.61 -12.44
C LEU A 78 -10.24 17.80 -12.35
N LEU A 79 -9.48 16.76 -12.69
CA LEU A 79 -8.02 16.80 -12.79
C LEU A 79 -7.58 17.34 -14.16
N LYS A 80 -8.27 16.91 -15.25
CA LYS A 80 -8.07 17.47 -16.60
C LYS A 80 -8.42 18.96 -16.67
N GLU A 81 -9.45 19.40 -15.94
CA GLU A 81 -9.82 20.82 -15.78
C GLU A 81 -8.72 21.66 -15.11
N GLN A 82 -7.95 21.06 -14.19
CA GLN A 82 -6.73 21.65 -13.61
C GLN A 82 -5.50 21.54 -14.53
N GLY A 83 -5.63 21.01 -15.75
CA GLY A 83 -4.51 20.79 -16.67
C GLY A 83 -3.61 19.60 -16.29
N PHE A 84 -4.05 18.71 -15.39
CA PHE A 84 -3.31 17.52 -14.97
C PHE A 84 -3.88 16.27 -15.65
N ASP A 85 -3.05 15.49 -16.34
CA ASP A 85 -3.49 14.22 -16.94
C ASP A 85 -3.45 13.06 -15.92
N PRO A 86 -4.60 12.43 -15.57
CA PRO A 86 -4.63 11.28 -14.67
C PRO A 86 -4.06 9.99 -15.28
N ARG A 87 -3.81 9.93 -16.59
CA ARG A 87 -3.17 8.78 -17.25
C ARG A 87 -1.63 8.80 -17.09
N SER A 88 -1.01 9.97 -16.93
CA SER A 88 0.43 10.12 -16.70
C SER A 88 0.92 9.58 -15.33
N ALA A 89 0.08 9.66 -14.30
CA ALA A 89 0.48 9.45 -12.91
C ALA A 89 -0.21 8.25 -12.24
N SER A 90 0.41 7.81 -11.14
CA SER A 90 -0.19 7.03 -10.05
C SER A 90 -0.23 7.88 -8.79
N PHE A 91 -1.32 7.77 -8.04
CA PHE A 91 -1.60 8.58 -6.86
C PHE A 91 -1.56 7.68 -5.61
N MET A 92 -0.49 7.76 -4.83
CA MET A 92 -0.30 6.93 -3.65
C MET A 92 -0.47 7.77 -2.37
N PHE A 93 -1.43 7.41 -1.53
CA PHE A 93 -1.48 7.91 -0.16
C PHE A 93 -0.56 7.07 0.70
N VAL A 94 0.19 7.72 1.59
CA VAL A 94 1.07 7.05 2.55
C VAL A 94 0.78 7.59 3.94
N ASN A 95 0.40 6.70 4.86
CA ASN A 95 0.33 7.00 6.28
C ASN A 95 1.62 6.54 6.96
N ILE A 96 2.35 7.49 7.52
CA ILE A 96 3.69 7.30 8.10
C ILE A 96 3.82 8.01 9.45
N ALA A 97 4.65 7.49 10.35
CA ALA A 97 5.04 8.19 11.57
C ALA A 97 5.88 9.43 11.22
N THR A 98 5.67 10.55 11.91
CA THR A 98 6.32 11.82 11.54
C THR A 98 7.84 11.81 11.72
N ALA A 99 8.36 10.89 12.55
CA ALA A 99 9.79 10.62 12.67
C ALA A 99 10.38 9.92 11.43
N ASP A 100 9.66 8.96 10.84
CA ASP A 100 10.14 8.14 9.72
C ASP A 100 10.03 8.87 8.36
N MET A 101 9.18 9.91 8.25
CA MET A 101 9.02 10.73 7.05
C MET A 101 10.36 11.28 6.51
N GLY A 102 11.30 11.63 7.39
CA GLY A 102 12.61 12.17 7.00
C GLY A 102 13.41 11.16 6.15
N PRO A 103 13.83 10.02 6.73
CA PRO A 103 14.47 8.92 5.99
C PRO A 103 13.67 8.48 4.76
N TRP A 104 12.34 8.34 4.89
CA TRP A 104 11.46 7.84 3.82
C TRP A 104 11.46 8.69 2.54
N MET A 105 11.62 10.01 2.68
CA MET A 105 11.68 10.95 1.56
C MET A 105 13.11 11.33 1.15
N GLN A 106 14.12 11.03 1.97
CA GLN A 106 15.49 11.50 1.78
C GLN A 106 16.11 11.03 0.44
N GLN A 107 15.94 9.76 0.08
CA GLN A 107 16.42 9.23 -1.19
C GLN A 107 15.72 9.91 -2.38
N LEU A 108 14.39 9.99 -2.34
CA LEU A 108 13.58 10.54 -3.43
C LEU A 108 13.91 12.01 -3.70
N ILE A 109 14.06 12.82 -2.64
CA ILE A 109 14.40 14.25 -2.76
C ILE A 109 15.84 14.43 -3.25
N ASN A 110 16.81 13.73 -2.64
CA ASN A 110 18.23 14.02 -2.88
C ASN A 110 18.80 13.36 -4.15
N ASN A 111 18.35 12.15 -4.48
CA ASN A 111 18.91 11.35 -5.58
C ASN A 111 18.05 11.43 -6.85
N GLU A 112 16.73 11.46 -6.69
CA GLU A 112 15.76 11.46 -7.80
C GLU A 112 15.14 12.85 -8.06
N GLY A 113 15.42 13.85 -7.20
CA GLY A 113 14.97 15.22 -7.38
C GLY A 113 13.47 15.43 -7.17
N TRP A 114 12.81 14.59 -6.36
CA TRP A 114 11.38 14.74 -6.06
C TRP A 114 11.08 16.08 -5.38
N LEU A 115 9.99 16.69 -5.82
CA LEU A 115 9.60 18.04 -5.43
C LEU A 115 8.49 17.98 -4.38
N ARG A 116 8.72 18.62 -3.24
CA ARG A 116 7.74 18.79 -2.17
C ARG A 116 6.85 20.00 -2.46
N ASN A 117 5.54 19.79 -2.49
CA ASN A 117 4.52 20.84 -2.43
C ASN A 117 3.53 20.55 -1.30
N SER A 118 2.52 21.40 -1.17
CA SER A 118 1.32 21.11 -0.39
C SER A 118 0.13 20.99 -1.35
N ILE A 119 -0.88 20.22 -0.95
CA ILE A 119 -2.08 19.96 -1.76
C ILE A 119 -3.33 19.96 -0.86
N GLN A 120 -4.45 20.42 -1.39
CA GLN A 120 -5.75 20.29 -0.74
C GLN A 120 -6.41 18.97 -1.17
N LEU A 121 -6.74 18.11 -0.21
CA LEU A 121 -7.62 16.96 -0.42
C LEU A 121 -9.06 17.41 -0.20
N ALA A 122 -9.87 17.40 -1.26
CA ALA A 122 -11.26 17.83 -1.24
C ALA A 122 -12.22 16.68 -1.53
N SER A 123 -13.43 16.75 -1.00
CA SER A 123 -14.52 15.85 -1.44
C SER A 123 -14.85 16.11 -2.90
N THR A 124 -15.11 15.04 -3.66
CA THR A 124 -15.69 15.14 -5.00
C THR A 124 -17.02 15.92 -4.97
N PRO A 125 -17.22 16.92 -5.83
CA PRO A 125 -18.47 17.68 -5.91
C PRO A 125 -19.67 16.80 -6.26
N PHE A 126 -20.85 17.10 -5.69
CA PHE A 126 -22.09 16.37 -5.98
C PHE A 126 -22.51 16.38 -7.46
N SER A 127 -22.04 17.36 -8.25
CA SER A 127 -22.25 17.43 -9.70
C SER A 127 -21.62 16.25 -10.48
N VAL A 128 -20.68 15.52 -9.88
CA VAL A 128 -20.07 14.30 -10.46
C VAL A 128 -20.99 13.07 -10.31
N GLY A 129 -22.02 13.15 -9.46
CA GLY A 129 -23.07 12.12 -9.37
C GLY A 129 -22.66 10.77 -8.77
N LEU A 130 -21.51 10.66 -8.09
CA LEU A 130 -21.05 9.41 -7.47
C LEU A 130 -22.03 8.94 -6.36
N PRO A 131 -22.75 7.81 -6.52
CA PRO A 131 -23.84 7.44 -5.60
C PRO A 131 -23.38 7.09 -4.18
N SER A 132 -22.12 6.67 -4.03
CA SER A 132 -21.55 6.19 -2.77
C SER A 132 -20.69 7.23 -2.04
N GLN A 133 -20.49 8.43 -2.58
CA GLN A 133 -19.54 9.40 -2.01
C GLN A 133 -19.97 9.89 -0.62
N ARG A 134 -19.00 10.07 0.29
CA ARG A 134 -19.20 10.72 1.59
C ARG A 134 -18.51 12.08 1.59
N PRO A 135 -19.26 13.20 1.73
CA PRO A 135 -18.65 14.51 1.87
C PRO A 135 -17.79 14.61 3.13
N PHE A 136 -16.66 15.28 3.02
CA PHE A 136 -15.72 15.55 4.11
C PHE A 136 -15.10 16.94 3.97
N GLU A 137 -14.59 17.48 5.07
CA GLU A 137 -13.93 18.80 5.10
C GLU A 137 -12.60 18.77 4.32
N ALA A 138 -12.27 19.85 3.60
CA ALA A 138 -11.08 19.89 2.77
C ALA A 138 -9.80 19.98 3.62
N VAL A 139 -8.93 18.95 3.53
CA VAL A 139 -7.71 18.83 4.35
C VAL A 139 -6.49 19.22 3.55
N GLN A 140 -5.71 20.17 4.05
CA GLN A 140 -4.40 20.52 3.49
C GLN A 140 -3.34 19.51 3.97
N THR A 141 -2.62 18.86 3.05
CA THR A 141 -1.54 17.91 3.38
C THR A 141 -0.26 18.19 2.58
N LEU A 142 0.78 17.38 2.82
CA LEU A 142 2.01 17.37 2.05
C LEU A 142 1.85 16.49 0.80
N CYS A 143 2.42 16.96 -0.31
CA CYS A 143 2.52 16.24 -1.56
C CYS A 143 3.99 16.14 -1.98
N PHE A 144 4.42 14.95 -2.39
CA PHE A 144 5.74 14.73 -2.97
C PHE A 144 5.55 14.20 -4.39
N ARG A 145 6.07 14.90 -5.40
CA ARG A 145 5.93 14.52 -6.81
C ARG A 145 7.26 14.26 -7.48
N HIS A 146 7.32 13.23 -8.30
CA HIS A 146 8.42 13.00 -9.24
C HIS A 146 8.56 14.21 -10.18
N PRO A 147 9.78 14.69 -10.50
CA PRO A 147 9.99 15.94 -11.24
C PRO A 147 9.40 15.97 -12.66
N SER A 148 9.10 14.81 -13.28
CA SER A 148 8.46 14.74 -14.60
C SER A 148 6.95 14.99 -14.61
N LEU A 149 6.30 15.11 -13.44
CA LEU A 149 4.86 15.35 -13.33
C LEU A 149 4.57 16.81 -12.99
N SER A 150 3.47 17.35 -13.53
CA SER A 150 2.97 18.68 -13.18
C SER A 150 2.74 18.83 -11.67
N ALA A 151 2.76 20.07 -11.17
CA ALA A 151 2.20 20.35 -9.86
C ALA A 151 0.68 20.14 -9.88
N LEU A 152 0.10 19.81 -8.71
CA LEU A 152 -1.33 19.73 -8.49
C LEU A 152 -1.66 20.42 -7.17
N GLU A 153 -2.65 21.31 -7.19
CA GLU A 153 -3.03 22.13 -6.04
C GLU A 153 -4.21 21.52 -5.27
N GLN A 154 -5.14 20.87 -5.97
CA GLN A 154 -6.32 20.23 -5.38
C GLN A 154 -6.56 18.83 -5.96
N TYR A 155 -6.79 17.86 -5.08
CA TYR A 155 -7.11 16.48 -5.45
C TYR A 155 -8.46 16.07 -4.86
N PHE A 156 -9.31 15.49 -5.71
CA PHE A 156 -10.68 15.13 -5.37
C PHE A 156 -10.78 13.66 -4.98
N LEU A 157 -11.55 13.35 -3.93
CA LEU A 157 -11.80 12.00 -3.46
C LEU A 157 -13.29 11.77 -3.13
N PRO A 158 -13.83 10.55 -3.37
CA PRO A 158 -15.17 10.17 -2.93
C PRO A 158 -15.29 9.95 -1.41
N PHE A 159 -14.17 9.78 -0.71
CA PHE A 159 -14.05 9.53 0.73
C PHE A 159 -12.78 10.20 1.27
N PRO A 160 -12.65 10.45 2.60
CA PRO A 160 -11.35 10.81 3.19
C PRO A 160 -10.26 9.81 2.79
N ALA A 161 -9.02 10.25 2.63
CA ALA A 161 -7.91 9.41 2.15
C ALA A 161 -7.73 8.11 2.96
N GLU A 162 -7.99 8.16 4.27
CA GLU A 162 -7.90 7.01 5.17
C GLU A 162 -9.02 5.99 5.00
N SER A 163 -10.13 6.38 4.36
CA SER A 163 -11.31 5.54 4.07
C SER A 163 -11.34 5.02 2.62
N LEU A 164 -10.29 5.24 1.83
CA LEU A 164 -10.21 4.74 0.45
C LEU A 164 -9.97 3.22 0.45
N PRO A 165 -10.85 2.40 -0.14
CA PRO A 165 -10.66 0.96 -0.22
C PRO A 165 -9.67 0.61 -1.35
N GLY A 166 -8.78 -0.36 -1.11
CA GLY A 166 -7.92 -0.87 -2.16
C GLY A 166 -6.89 -1.88 -1.69
N LYS A 167 -5.89 -2.12 -2.53
CA LYS A 167 -4.68 -2.87 -2.15
C LYS A 167 -3.80 -1.96 -1.29
N CYS A 168 -3.75 -2.24 0.00
CA CYS A 168 -2.86 -1.57 0.94
C CYS A 168 -1.50 -2.29 0.95
N PHE A 169 -0.42 -1.53 0.88
CA PHE A 169 0.95 -2.04 1.00
C PHE A 169 1.48 -1.61 2.36
N VAL A 170 1.84 -2.59 3.20
CA VAL A 170 2.33 -2.36 4.56
C VAL A 170 3.79 -2.74 4.63
N SER A 171 4.67 -1.75 4.66
CA SER A 171 6.09 -1.99 4.91
C SER A 171 6.37 -2.09 6.41
N LEU A 172 7.17 -3.09 6.80
CA LEU A 172 7.45 -3.45 8.18
C LEU A 172 8.94 -3.26 8.52
N PRO A 173 9.26 -2.62 9.67
CA PRO A 173 10.62 -2.41 10.13
C PRO A 173 11.48 -3.69 10.12
N ARG A 174 12.73 -3.57 9.64
CA ARG A 174 13.65 -4.69 9.41
C ARG A 174 13.82 -5.64 10.61
N ARG A 175 13.80 -5.12 11.84
CA ARG A 175 13.91 -5.94 13.07
C ARG A 175 12.74 -6.94 13.17
N ALA A 176 11.53 -6.46 12.97
CA ALA A 176 10.31 -7.27 13.00
C ALA A 176 10.21 -8.20 11.78
N ALA A 177 10.61 -7.73 10.60
CA ALA A 177 10.68 -8.53 9.39
C ALA A 177 11.59 -9.78 9.59
N ALA A 178 12.75 -9.60 10.22
CA ALA A 178 13.64 -10.71 10.56
C ALA A 178 13.05 -11.67 11.60
N GLU A 179 12.24 -11.20 12.55
CA GLU A 179 11.59 -12.06 13.55
C GLU A 179 10.41 -12.83 12.96
N MET A 180 9.54 -12.21 12.15
CA MET A 180 8.49 -12.95 11.43
C MET A 180 9.07 -13.97 10.46
N ALA A 181 10.15 -13.66 9.74
CA ALA A 181 10.84 -14.63 8.89
C ALA A 181 11.36 -15.84 9.69
N ARG A 182 11.84 -15.61 10.92
CA ARG A 182 12.26 -16.71 11.82
C ARG A 182 11.08 -17.52 12.35
N GLN A 183 9.98 -16.87 12.75
CA GLN A 183 8.74 -17.56 13.16
C GLN A 183 8.17 -18.41 12.02
N GLN A 184 8.16 -17.90 10.79
CA GLN A 184 7.73 -18.66 9.61
C GLN A 184 8.66 -19.85 9.33
N ALA A 185 9.99 -19.65 9.38
CA ALA A 185 10.96 -20.74 9.19
C ALA A 185 10.88 -21.83 10.29
N GLU A 186 10.55 -21.44 11.52
CA GLU A 186 10.33 -22.36 12.64
C GLU A 186 9.03 -23.17 12.45
N VAL A 187 7.92 -22.52 12.07
CA VAL A 187 6.64 -23.18 11.76
C VAL A 187 6.73 -24.09 10.53
N LEU A 188 7.51 -23.72 9.52
CA LEU A 188 7.79 -24.56 8.34
C LEU A 188 8.85 -25.65 8.60
N GLY A 189 9.41 -25.74 9.81
CA GLY A 189 10.37 -26.79 10.20
C GLY A 189 11.77 -26.66 9.59
N VAL A 190 12.03 -25.66 8.73
CA VAL A 190 13.32 -25.43 8.04
C VAL A 190 14.36 -24.77 8.97
N GLY A 191 14.23 -24.97 10.29
CA GLY A 191 15.15 -24.50 11.33
C GLY A 191 16.19 -25.54 11.78
N ARG A 192 16.09 -26.80 11.32
CA ARG A 192 17.05 -27.88 11.62
C ARG A 192 17.68 -28.49 10.38
N LEU A 193 18.50 -27.71 9.67
CA LEU A 193 19.69 -28.32 9.08
C LEU A 193 20.64 -28.65 10.25
N GLU A 194 20.66 -29.90 10.66
CA GLU A 194 21.74 -30.40 11.52
C GLU A 194 23.06 -30.19 10.80
N LYS A 195 23.93 -29.35 11.37
CA LYS A 195 25.26 -29.08 10.83
C LYS A 195 25.98 -30.41 10.68
N PRO A 196 26.40 -30.82 9.46
CA PRO A 196 27.03 -32.13 9.26
C PRO A 196 28.19 -32.31 10.25
N ALA A 197 28.15 -33.38 11.02
CA ALA A 197 29.18 -33.67 11.99
C ALA A 197 30.53 -33.77 11.25
N PRO A 198 31.59 -33.08 11.72
CA PRO A 198 32.93 -33.29 11.17
C PRO A 198 33.28 -34.79 11.26
N PRO A 199 33.85 -35.39 10.21
CA PRO A 199 34.18 -36.81 10.23
C PRO A 199 35.13 -37.13 11.39
N GLU A 200 34.85 -38.25 12.05
CA GLU A 200 35.58 -38.71 13.24
C GLU A 200 37.07 -38.96 12.90
N PRO A 201 38.03 -38.40 13.66
CA PRO A 201 39.44 -38.46 13.30
C PRO A 201 40.01 -39.87 13.50
N GLU A 202 40.70 -40.39 12.50
CA GLU A 202 41.35 -41.71 12.56
C GLU A 202 42.38 -41.79 13.71
N PRO A 203 42.49 -42.96 14.39
CA PRO A 203 43.36 -43.11 15.55
C PRO A 203 44.85 -43.06 15.16
N VAL A 204 45.52 -41.98 15.58
CA VAL A 204 46.95 -41.75 15.35
C VAL A 204 47.82 -42.81 16.05
N ALA A 205 48.77 -43.40 15.33
CA ALA A 205 49.69 -44.40 15.86
C ALA A 205 50.66 -43.82 16.91
N PRO A 206 51.07 -44.60 17.94
CA PRO A 206 51.87 -44.10 19.05
C PRO A 206 53.34 -43.83 18.67
N PRO A 207 53.96 -42.73 19.15
CA PRO A 207 55.38 -42.45 18.94
C PRO A 207 56.31 -43.27 19.85
N ALA A 208 57.51 -43.57 19.35
CA ALA A 208 58.59 -44.24 20.08
C ALA A 208 59.35 -43.26 21.02
N PRO A 209 60.11 -43.74 22.03
CA PRO A 209 60.47 -42.93 23.20
C PRO A 209 61.70 -42.02 23.06
N VAL A 210 61.73 -41.01 23.95
CA VAL A 210 62.80 -40.00 24.14
C VAL A 210 64.10 -40.54 24.75
N PRO A 211 65.27 -40.00 24.33
CA PRO A 211 66.47 -39.86 25.16
C PRO A 211 66.49 -38.50 25.90
N ALA A 212 67.10 -38.44 27.09
CA ALA A 212 67.15 -37.22 27.91
C ALA A 212 68.56 -36.89 28.45
N GLN A 213 68.92 -35.59 28.47
CA GLN A 213 70.02 -34.90 29.18
C GLN A 213 70.13 -33.45 28.65
N GLN A 214 70.69 -32.43 29.33
CA GLN A 214 70.78 -32.05 30.76
C GLN A 214 71.15 -30.52 30.82
N PRO A 215 70.92 -29.77 31.92
CA PRO A 215 70.98 -28.30 31.92
C PRO A 215 72.32 -27.67 32.36
N ARG A 216 72.72 -26.57 31.70
CA ARG A 216 73.80 -25.59 31.99
C ARG A 216 73.61 -24.36 31.08
N GLU A 217 74.13 -23.15 31.29
CA GLU A 217 74.62 -22.36 32.45
C GLU A 217 74.64 -20.87 32.02
N ALA A 218 74.72 -19.90 32.93
CA ALA A 218 74.66 -18.46 32.59
C ALA A 218 76.06 -17.80 32.46
N PRO A 219 76.17 -16.77 31.60
CA PRO A 219 76.58 -15.42 32.07
C PRO A 219 75.80 -14.28 31.36
N ALA A 220 75.92 -12.98 31.64
CA ALA A 220 76.23 -12.15 32.82
C ALA A 220 76.78 -10.77 32.32
N ALA A 221 76.35 -9.66 32.93
CA ALA A 221 76.85 -8.27 32.72
C ALA A 221 76.53 -7.62 31.34
N ASP A 222 76.47 -6.29 31.15
CA ASP A 222 76.62 -5.15 32.08
C ASP A 222 75.90 -3.86 31.54
N SER A 223 75.55 -2.92 32.44
CA SER A 223 75.37 -1.44 32.21
C SER A 223 74.32 -0.91 31.19
N LYS A 224 73.68 0.26 31.33
CA LYS A 224 73.62 1.31 32.39
C LYS A 224 72.47 2.32 32.13
N SER A 225 71.99 3.01 33.19
CA SER A 225 71.27 4.32 33.21
C SER A 225 69.90 4.43 32.46
N ASP A 226 68.94 5.28 32.85
CA ASP A 226 68.89 6.30 33.93
C ASP A 226 67.47 6.52 34.52
N ALA A 227 67.42 7.28 35.63
CA ALA A 227 66.32 8.06 36.23
C ALA A 227 64.88 7.48 36.43
N ALA A 228 64.40 7.60 37.67
CA ALA A 228 63.00 7.54 38.12
C ALA A 228 62.59 8.96 38.66
N PRO A 229 61.44 9.24 39.34
CA PRO A 229 60.34 8.36 39.79
C PRO A 229 58.89 8.93 39.67
N GLU A 230 57.92 8.18 40.20
CA GLU A 230 56.57 8.56 40.70
C GLU A 230 56.65 9.58 41.89
N PRO A 231 55.56 10.13 42.55
CA PRO A 231 54.25 9.51 42.87
C PRO A 231 53.03 10.50 42.97
N PRO A 232 52.02 10.46 43.92
CA PRO A 232 50.59 10.47 43.53
C PRO A 232 49.67 11.46 44.34
N SER A 233 48.36 11.16 44.40
CA SER A 233 47.32 11.77 45.28
C SER A 233 46.81 13.18 44.88
N ASP A 234 45.69 13.75 45.37
CA ASP A 234 44.71 13.37 46.42
C ASP A 234 43.27 13.97 46.21
N GLU A 235 42.41 13.83 47.23
CA GLU A 235 41.00 14.26 47.51
C GLU A 235 40.27 15.48 46.83
N SER A 236 38.93 15.46 47.02
CA SER A 236 37.83 16.38 46.59
C SER A 236 37.68 17.68 47.44
N PRO A 237 36.59 18.50 47.36
CA PRO A 237 35.49 18.70 46.38
C PRO A 237 35.60 20.14 45.78
N PRO A 238 34.63 21.12 45.71
CA PRO A 238 33.13 21.21 45.77
C PRO A 238 32.51 21.29 44.33
N GLY A 239 31.26 21.69 44.03
CA GLY A 239 30.01 22.02 44.77
C GLY A 239 29.26 23.26 44.19
N GLU A 240 27.95 23.40 44.45
CA GLU A 240 26.99 24.42 43.91
C GLU A 240 26.74 24.31 42.37
N ASP A 241 25.59 24.62 41.76
CA ASP A 241 24.30 25.17 42.23
C ASP A 241 23.16 24.75 41.27
N GLU A 242 21.93 24.46 41.75
CA GLU A 242 20.67 24.73 41.01
C GLU A 242 19.43 24.64 41.92
N ASN A 243 18.44 25.50 41.69
CA ASN A 243 17.29 25.73 42.58
C ASN A 243 16.00 26.03 41.76
N ALA A 244 14.84 25.94 42.42
CA ALA A 244 13.50 26.28 41.93
C ALA A 244 12.88 25.36 40.86
N ALA A 245 12.31 24.23 41.31
CA ALA A 245 11.11 23.66 40.71
C ALA A 245 9.86 24.19 41.47
N ALA A 246 8.83 24.64 40.76
CA ALA A 246 7.80 25.49 41.32
C ALA A 246 6.55 24.77 41.89
N GLU A 247 5.92 25.48 42.83
CA GLU A 247 4.54 25.45 43.33
C GLU A 247 3.52 24.52 42.64
N GLN A 248 2.79 23.77 43.45
CA GLN A 248 1.56 23.05 43.05
C GLN A 248 0.37 24.03 43.02
N ALA A 249 -0.47 23.95 41.99
CA ALA A 249 -1.69 24.75 41.88
C ALA A 249 -2.90 23.89 41.46
N GLU A 250 -3.70 23.46 42.44
CA GLU A 250 -5.04 22.90 42.19
C GLU A 250 -6.04 24.04 41.94
N VAL A 251 -6.82 23.96 40.84
CA VAL A 251 -7.98 24.84 40.58
C VAL A 251 -9.12 23.99 39.97
N PRO A 252 -10.39 24.11 40.40
CA PRO A 252 -11.34 22.99 40.31
C PRO A 252 -12.45 23.09 39.24
N LEU A 253 -13.08 21.94 38.97
CA LEU A 253 -14.47 21.79 38.46
C LEU A 253 -15.47 22.41 39.46
N PRO A 254 -16.73 22.81 39.11
CA PRO A 254 -17.69 22.10 38.23
C PRO A 254 -18.59 23.12 37.43
N PRO A 255 -19.89 22.92 37.10
CA PRO A 255 -20.73 21.71 37.06
C PRO A 255 -21.46 21.45 35.72
N GLY A 256 -21.95 20.22 35.56
CA GLY A 256 -22.60 19.74 34.33
C GLY A 256 -24.06 20.16 34.10
N SER A 257 -24.67 19.52 33.10
CA SER A 257 -26.11 19.50 32.90
C SER A 257 -26.56 18.11 32.44
N THR A 258 -27.50 17.50 33.16
CA THR A 258 -28.13 16.23 32.80
C THR A 258 -29.64 16.31 32.96
N SER A 259 -30.36 16.21 31.84
CA SER A 259 -31.82 15.98 31.75
C SER A 259 -32.09 15.50 30.31
N LYS A 260 -32.68 14.32 30.00
CA LYS A 260 -33.62 13.38 30.63
C LYS A 260 -35.07 13.58 30.18
N ALA A 261 -35.68 12.47 29.76
CA ALA A 261 -37.10 12.20 29.45
C ALA A 261 -37.60 12.49 28.02
N SER A 262 -38.51 11.62 27.58
CA SER A 262 -39.20 11.59 26.28
C SER A 262 -40.44 12.51 26.25
N PRO A 263 -41.24 12.48 25.17
CA PRO A 263 -42.42 11.61 25.19
C PRO A 263 -42.60 10.72 23.94
N GLU A 264 -43.55 9.78 24.03
CA GLU A 264 -44.09 8.99 22.92
C GLU A 264 -45.40 9.61 22.41
N GLU A 265 -45.67 9.51 21.10
CA GLU A 265 -46.99 9.44 20.42
C GLU A 265 -46.68 9.36 18.91
N GLU A 266 -46.84 8.24 18.20
CA GLU A 266 -48.04 7.46 17.81
C GLU A 266 -48.61 7.87 16.42
N LYS A 267 -48.74 6.87 15.52
CA LYS A 267 -49.48 6.85 14.23
C LYS A 267 -49.16 7.93 13.18
N GLU A 268 -48.62 7.48 12.04
CA GLU A 268 -49.50 7.22 10.89
C GLU A 268 -48.96 6.06 10.01
N ARG A 269 -49.80 5.50 9.14
CA ARG A 269 -49.45 4.46 8.15
C ARG A 269 -49.77 4.96 6.75
N VAL A 270 -48.84 4.79 5.80
CA VAL A 270 -49.14 4.91 4.37
C VAL A 270 -48.59 3.66 3.66
N PRO A 271 -49.42 2.80 3.05
CA PRO A 271 -48.97 1.57 2.40
C PRO A 271 -48.56 1.78 0.94
N LEU A 272 -47.71 0.88 0.43
CA LEU A 272 -47.38 0.78 -1.00
C LEU A 272 -48.60 0.35 -1.83
N PRO A 273 -48.70 0.77 -3.10
CA PRO A 273 -49.76 0.32 -4.01
C PRO A 273 -49.58 -1.17 -4.38
N SER A 274 -50.69 -1.90 -4.47
CA SER A 274 -50.70 -3.34 -4.75
C SER A 274 -50.27 -3.68 -6.17
N ALA A 275 -49.42 -4.70 -6.31
CA ALA A 275 -49.33 -5.47 -7.54
C ALA A 275 -50.59 -6.35 -7.69
N SER A 276 -51.19 -6.37 -8.88
CA SER A 276 -52.28 -7.26 -9.24
C SER A 276 -51.89 -8.09 -10.46
N ALA A 277 -51.83 -9.41 -10.28
CA ALA A 277 -51.71 -10.38 -11.36
C ALA A 277 -52.77 -11.48 -11.15
N PRO A 278 -53.50 -11.85 -12.20
CA PRO A 278 -53.99 -13.21 -12.38
C PRO A 278 -53.22 -13.93 -13.50
N GLN A 279 -53.01 -15.23 -13.34
CA GLN A 279 -52.45 -16.13 -14.37
C GLN A 279 -53.58 -17.00 -14.99
N THR A 280 -53.22 -17.85 -15.97
CA THR A 280 -54.00 -18.98 -16.53
C THR A 280 -55.20 -18.60 -17.43
N THR A 281 -55.52 -19.27 -18.54
CA THR A 281 -54.91 -20.43 -19.27
C THR A 281 -55.39 -20.42 -20.75
N PRO A 282 -54.78 -21.18 -21.69
CA PRO A 282 -55.07 -21.11 -23.13
C PRO A 282 -56.04 -22.18 -23.66
N SER A 283 -56.62 -21.95 -24.86
CA SER A 283 -56.78 -22.96 -25.94
C SER A 283 -57.35 -22.35 -27.24
N GLU A 284 -57.20 -23.15 -28.30
CA GLU A 284 -57.70 -23.11 -29.69
C GLU A 284 -59.21 -22.75 -29.91
N GLU A 285 -59.75 -22.47 -31.10
CA GLU A 285 -59.26 -22.59 -32.50
C GLU A 285 -60.04 -21.65 -33.50
N ASP A 286 -59.77 -21.83 -34.81
CA ASP A 286 -60.64 -21.61 -35.98
C ASP A 286 -60.70 -20.23 -36.73
N LYS A 287 -59.74 -20.08 -37.65
CA LYS A 287 -59.89 -19.64 -39.07
C LYS A 287 -60.15 -18.16 -39.47
N PRO A 288 -59.87 -17.80 -40.76
CA PRO A 288 -59.43 -16.44 -41.12
C PRO A 288 -60.36 -15.67 -42.07
N GLU A 289 -60.16 -14.35 -42.17
CA GLU A 289 -60.24 -13.62 -43.46
C GLU A 289 -59.57 -12.22 -43.43
N GLU A 290 -59.22 -11.75 -44.63
CA GLU A 290 -58.94 -10.38 -45.10
C GLU A 290 -58.14 -9.35 -44.24
N THR A 291 -56.85 -9.26 -44.60
CA THR A 291 -56.18 -8.01 -45.03
C THR A 291 -56.48 -6.70 -44.31
N LYS A 292 -55.56 -6.32 -43.41
CA LYS A 292 -55.12 -4.92 -43.31
C LYS A 292 -53.61 -4.86 -43.15
N ALA A 293 -52.96 -3.95 -43.87
CA ALA A 293 -51.52 -3.72 -43.71
C ALA A 293 -51.27 -3.14 -42.32
N VAL A 294 -50.60 -3.92 -41.48
CA VAL A 294 -49.90 -3.43 -40.30
C VAL A 294 -48.45 -3.33 -40.73
N GLU A 295 -47.96 -2.10 -40.89
CA GLU A 295 -46.53 -1.86 -40.98
C GLU A 295 -45.90 -2.40 -39.68
N LEU A 296 -44.95 -3.33 -39.80
CA LEU A 296 -44.13 -3.68 -38.63
C LEU A 296 -43.49 -2.39 -38.14
N PRO A 297 -43.51 -2.09 -36.83
CA PRO A 297 -42.67 -1.02 -36.32
C PRO A 297 -41.24 -1.33 -36.76
N GLU A 298 -40.59 -0.34 -37.37
CA GLU A 298 -39.20 -0.42 -37.77
C GLU A 298 -38.40 -0.95 -36.58
N VAL A 299 -37.73 -2.09 -36.76
CA VAL A 299 -36.84 -2.62 -35.73
C VAL A 299 -35.69 -1.63 -35.67
N VAL A 300 -35.81 -0.68 -34.74
CA VAL A 300 -34.69 0.13 -34.30
C VAL A 300 -33.63 -0.88 -33.89
N GLU A 301 -32.58 -0.98 -34.70
CA GLU A 301 -31.41 -1.74 -34.32
C GLU A 301 -30.95 -1.14 -33.00
N GLU A 302 -31.07 -1.91 -31.92
CA GLU A 302 -30.58 -1.53 -30.61
C GLU A 302 -29.05 -1.51 -30.75
N VAL A 303 -28.53 -0.34 -31.12
CA VAL A 303 -27.10 -0.11 -31.31
C VAL A 303 -26.46 -0.31 -29.96
N VAL A 304 -26.02 -1.54 -29.71
CA VAL A 304 -25.25 -1.92 -28.53
C VAL A 304 -24.06 -0.96 -28.49
N GLU A 305 -24.03 -0.10 -27.47
CA GLU A 305 -22.99 0.90 -27.29
C GLU A 305 -21.69 0.18 -26.84
N ILE A 306 -21.04 -0.48 -27.81
CA ILE A 306 -19.71 -1.07 -27.68
C ILE A 306 -18.79 0.04 -27.16
N SER A 307 -18.26 -0.16 -25.96
CA SER A 307 -17.40 0.83 -25.30
C SER A 307 -16.18 1.16 -26.16
N GLU A 308 -15.63 2.38 -26.05
CA GLU A 308 -14.44 2.79 -26.82
C GLU A 308 -13.29 1.79 -26.64
N ILE A 309 -13.10 1.27 -25.41
CA ILE A 309 -12.07 0.27 -25.10
C ILE A 309 -12.41 -1.14 -25.62
N GLU A 310 -13.69 -1.52 -25.75
CA GLU A 310 -14.08 -2.77 -26.39
C GLU A 310 -13.83 -2.70 -27.90
N ALA A 311 -14.16 -1.59 -28.55
CA ALA A 311 -13.87 -1.37 -29.96
C ALA A 311 -12.35 -1.40 -30.23
N GLU A 312 -11.54 -0.79 -29.35
CA GLU A 312 -10.07 -0.83 -29.43
C GLU A 312 -9.52 -2.24 -29.18
N LEU A 313 -10.02 -2.97 -28.18
CA LEU A 313 -9.62 -4.36 -27.88
C LEU A 313 -9.96 -5.30 -29.05
N ARG A 314 -11.14 -5.15 -29.65
CA ARG A 314 -11.54 -5.90 -30.87
C ARG A 314 -10.63 -5.55 -32.04
N ALA A 315 -10.32 -4.28 -32.27
CA ALA A 315 -9.40 -3.86 -33.32
C ALA A 315 -7.97 -4.43 -33.12
N PHE A 316 -7.46 -4.44 -31.89
CA PHE A 316 -6.18 -5.04 -31.54
C PHE A 316 -6.13 -6.55 -31.81
N PHE A 317 -7.14 -7.31 -31.38
CA PHE A 317 -7.21 -8.73 -31.70
C PHE A 317 -7.36 -8.99 -33.20
N GLN A 318 -8.13 -8.17 -33.93
CA GLN A 318 -8.24 -8.31 -35.39
C GLN A 318 -6.90 -8.05 -36.08
N GLU A 319 -6.11 -7.07 -35.63
CA GLU A 319 -4.77 -6.80 -36.18
C GLU A 319 -3.84 -8.03 -36.05
N LEU A 320 -3.90 -8.75 -34.92
CA LEU A 320 -3.10 -9.95 -34.69
C LEU A 320 -3.62 -11.18 -35.46
N ILE A 321 -4.94 -11.34 -35.60
CA ILE A 321 -5.56 -12.38 -36.44
C ILE A 321 -5.20 -12.15 -37.92
N ASP A 322 -5.33 -10.91 -38.41
CA ASP A 322 -4.97 -10.52 -39.79
C ASP A 322 -3.45 -10.67 -40.06
N ALA A 323 -2.61 -10.55 -39.02
CA ALA A 323 -1.18 -10.83 -39.08
C ALA A 323 -0.82 -12.32 -39.03
N GLY A 324 -1.78 -13.20 -38.71
CA GLY A 324 -1.57 -14.65 -38.59
C GLY A 324 -0.86 -15.08 -37.30
N THR A 325 -0.93 -14.29 -36.23
CA THR A 325 -0.42 -14.64 -34.90
C THR A 325 -1.35 -15.66 -34.22
N GLU A 326 -0.82 -16.64 -33.49
CA GLU A 326 -1.68 -17.60 -32.77
C GLU A 326 -2.28 -16.97 -31.49
N PRO A 327 -3.53 -17.29 -31.09
CA PRO A 327 -4.18 -16.69 -29.92
C PRO A 327 -3.45 -16.84 -28.58
N SER A 328 -2.52 -17.79 -28.46
CA SER A 328 -1.63 -17.92 -27.29
C SER A 328 -0.54 -16.85 -27.22
N GLU A 329 -0.10 -16.32 -28.36
CA GLU A 329 0.96 -15.31 -28.45
C GLU A 329 0.42 -13.87 -28.29
N PHE A 330 -0.91 -13.67 -28.33
CA PHE A 330 -1.54 -12.34 -28.18
C PHE A 330 -1.19 -11.64 -26.86
N MET A 331 -0.82 -12.41 -25.83
CA MET A 331 -0.43 -11.85 -24.52
C MET A 331 1.04 -11.42 -24.43
N ASP A 332 1.85 -11.75 -25.44
CA ASP A 332 3.27 -11.38 -25.53
C ASP A 332 3.49 -10.08 -26.34
N ASP A 333 2.44 -9.51 -26.97
CA ASP A 333 2.52 -8.19 -27.62
C ASP A 333 2.71 -7.09 -26.56
N PRO A 334 3.71 -6.19 -26.68
CA PRO A 334 3.96 -5.11 -25.71
C PRO A 334 2.79 -4.13 -25.48
N ARG A 335 1.77 -4.12 -26.33
CA ARG A 335 0.53 -3.33 -26.18
C ARG A 335 -0.49 -4.03 -25.28
N TRP A 336 -0.40 -5.34 -25.12
CA TRP A 336 -1.39 -6.14 -24.38
C TRP A 336 -1.53 -5.71 -22.92
N GLU A 337 -0.43 -5.44 -22.21
CA GLU A 337 -0.50 -4.99 -20.81
C GLU A 337 -1.30 -3.68 -20.67
N ASP A 338 -1.09 -2.68 -21.53
CA ASP A 338 -1.82 -1.41 -21.46
C ASP A 338 -3.29 -1.54 -21.87
N ILE A 339 -3.59 -2.26 -22.96
CA ILE A 339 -4.97 -2.43 -23.44
C ILE A 339 -5.78 -3.26 -22.44
N SER A 340 -5.21 -4.34 -21.89
CA SER A 340 -5.88 -5.16 -20.87
C SER A 340 -6.03 -4.43 -19.53
N GLU A 341 -5.04 -3.64 -19.07
CA GLU A 341 -5.20 -2.75 -17.91
C GLU A 341 -6.24 -1.65 -18.12
N ARG A 342 -6.55 -1.28 -19.37
CA ARG A 342 -7.62 -0.34 -19.71
C ARG A 342 -8.99 -1.03 -19.78
N ALA A 343 -9.11 -2.21 -20.38
CA ALA A 343 -10.34 -3.00 -20.39
C ALA A 343 -10.79 -3.35 -18.95
N ILE A 344 -9.89 -3.94 -18.14
CA ILE A 344 -10.14 -4.25 -16.71
C ILE A 344 -10.50 -2.97 -15.92
N ALA A 345 -9.96 -1.81 -16.33
CA ALA A 345 -10.28 -0.56 -15.65
C ALA A 345 -11.69 -0.04 -15.94
N GLU A 346 -12.32 -0.40 -17.04
CA GLU A 346 -13.72 -0.04 -17.36
C GLU A 346 -14.70 -1.15 -16.97
N GLY A 347 -14.20 -2.25 -16.38
CA GLY A 347 -14.99 -3.42 -15.99
C GLY A 347 -15.21 -4.42 -17.12
N LEU A 348 -14.52 -4.24 -18.24
CA LEU A 348 -14.61 -5.11 -19.42
C LEU A 348 -13.70 -6.33 -19.25
N GLU A 349 -14.29 -7.53 -19.26
CA GLU A 349 -13.52 -8.77 -19.30
C GLU A 349 -12.99 -9.02 -20.71
N THR A 350 -11.68 -9.22 -20.86
CA THR A 350 -11.04 -9.41 -22.17
C THR A 350 -11.23 -10.83 -22.73
N TRP A 351 -11.33 -11.84 -21.86
CA TRP A 351 -11.43 -13.25 -22.26
C TRP A 351 -12.69 -13.60 -23.07
N PRO A 352 -13.92 -13.15 -22.71
CA PRO A 352 -15.11 -13.40 -23.54
C PRO A 352 -15.00 -12.81 -24.95
N ILE A 353 -14.36 -11.64 -25.09
CA ILE A 353 -14.19 -10.94 -26.37
C ILE A 353 -13.17 -11.68 -27.24
N LEU A 354 -12.04 -12.10 -26.66
CA LEU A 354 -11.06 -12.94 -27.34
C LEU A 354 -11.71 -14.24 -27.86
N LEU A 355 -12.45 -14.94 -26.98
CA LEU A 355 -13.15 -16.17 -27.34
C LEU A 355 -14.23 -15.95 -28.41
N GLN A 356 -14.94 -14.82 -28.39
CA GLN A 356 -15.90 -14.47 -29.45
C GLN A 356 -15.19 -14.31 -30.79
N MET A 357 -14.02 -13.67 -30.83
CA MET A 357 -13.30 -13.41 -32.08
C MET A 357 -12.61 -14.65 -32.64
N THR A 358 -11.97 -15.47 -31.80
CA THR A 358 -11.32 -16.71 -32.25
C THR A 358 -12.31 -17.84 -32.54
N ALA A 359 -13.57 -17.71 -32.14
CA ALA A 359 -14.65 -18.64 -32.49
C ALA A 359 -15.42 -18.23 -33.77
N MET A 360 -14.92 -17.24 -34.51
CA MET A 360 -15.47 -16.78 -35.80
C MET A 360 -14.62 -17.19 -37.01
N GLU A 361 -13.67 -18.13 -36.83
CA GLU A 361 -12.95 -18.84 -37.92
C GLU A 361 -13.80 -19.93 -38.60
#